data_AF-A0A1Q8A1S0-F1
#
_entry.id   AF-A0A1Q8A1S0-F1
#
_cell.length_a   1.000
_cell.length_b   1.000
_cell.length_c   1.000
_cell.angle_alpha   90.00
_cell.angle_beta   90.00
_cell.angle_gamma   90.00
#
_symmetry.space_group_name_H-M   'P 1'
#
loop_
_entity.id
_entity.type
_entity.pdbx_description
1 polymer ?
#
loop_
_entity_poly.entity_id
_entity_poly.type
_entity_poly.pdbx_seq_one_letter_code
_entity_poly.pdbx_strand_id
1 'polypeptide(L)' 'MRRRILAVVLIAVIATVSVTAFAQAKKSEKPEKARDVVCGLMVDKDPALSATYGGETYYFCSKADMEKFKKEPQKYVKK' A
#
# COMPACT_ATOMS: atom_id res chain seq x y z
N MET A 1 40.63 23.49 22.67
CA MET A 1 39.43 24.28 22.30
C MET A 1 38.78 23.78 21.00
N ARG A 2 39.51 23.64 19.89
CA ARG A 2 38.99 23.16 18.58
C ARG A 2 38.36 21.75 18.58
N ARG A 3 38.90 20.80 19.35
CA ARG A 3 38.35 19.44 19.51
C ARG A 3 37.00 19.39 20.26
N ARG A 4 36.75 20.35 21.15
CA ARG A 4 35.48 20.47 21.89
C ARG A 4 34.38 21.06 20.99
N ILE A 5 34.72 22.01 20.13
CA ILE A 5 33.80 22.61 19.15
C ILE A 5 33.36 21.56 18.12
N LEU A 6 34.30 20.75 17.60
CA LEU A 6 33.99 19.66 16.67
C LEU A 6 33.04 18.62 17.28
N ALA A 7 33.22 18.25 18.55
CA ALA A 7 32.33 17.31 19.23
C ALA A 7 30.91 17.87 19.41
N VAL A 8 30.76 19.15 19.76
CA VAL A 8 29.45 19.80 19.94
C VAL A 8 28.70 19.94 18.61
N VAL A 9 29.40 20.29 17.53
CA VAL A 9 28.81 20.37 16.18
C VAL A 9 28.35 18.99 15.71
N LEU A 10 29.13 17.94 15.97
CA LEU A 10 28.80 16.58 15.55
C LEU A 10 27.58 16.03 16.32
N ILE A 11 27.46 16.34 17.62
CA ILE A 11 26.29 15.98 18.43
C ILE A 11 25.03 16.75 17.97
N ALA A 12 25.15 18.04 17.63
CA ALA A 12 24.03 18.84 17.13
C ALA A 12 23.51 18.36 15.78
N VAL A 13 24.40 17.91 14.88
CA VAL A 13 24.03 17.34 13.57
C VAL A 13 23.33 15.98 13.73
N ILE A 14 23.76 15.14 14.67
CA ILE A 14 23.08 13.86 14.96
C ILE A 14 21.66 14.10 15.51
N ALA A 15 21.51 15.11 16.36
CA ALA A 15 20.21 15.45 16.94
C ALA A 15 19.21 15.97 15.88
N THR A 16 19.66 16.75 14.89
CA THR A 16 18.76 17.28 13.84
C THR A 16 18.36 16.23 12.81
N VAL A 17 19.24 15.28 12.46
CA VAL A 17 18.92 14.17 11.53
C VAL A 17 17.89 13.21 12.15
N SER A 18 17.88 13.07 13.48
CA SER A 18 16.95 12.18 14.18
C SER A 18 15.51 12.71 14.16
N VAL A 19 15.31 14.04 14.08
CA VAL A 19 13.97 14.65 14.16
C VAL A 19 13.20 14.54 12.83
N THR A 20 13.87 14.45 11.68
CA THR A 20 13.20 14.38 10.37
C THR A 20 12.78 12.96 9.96
N ALA A 21 13.37 11.92 10.55
CA ALA A 21 13.07 10.53 10.21
C ALA A 21 11.78 9.97 10.86
N PHE A 22 11.27 10.58 11.93
CA PHE A 22 10.12 10.05 12.69
C PHE A 22 8.75 10.63 12.28
N ALA A 23 8.68 11.58 11.35
CA ALA A 23 7.42 12.26 11.01
C ALA A 23 6.57 11.56 9.91
N GLN A 24 7.03 10.43 9.36
CA GLN A 24 6.31 9.70 8.31
C GLN A 24 5.76 8.37 8.83
N ALA A 25 4.85 8.44 9.81
CA ALA A 25 4.06 7.28 10.16
C ALA A 25 2.60 7.70 10.35
N LYS A 26 1.73 7.11 9.53
CA LYS A 26 0.26 7.20 9.56
C LYS A 26 -0.35 8.37 8.80
N LYS A 27 -0.27 8.29 7.47
CA LYS A 27 -1.36 8.77 6.63
C LYS A 27 -2.42 7.66 6.58
N SER A 28 -3.50 7.86 7.32
CA SER A 28 -4.66 6.98 7.33
C SER A 28 -5.38 7.13 5.98
N GLU A 29 -5.06 6.27 5.03
CA GLU A 29 -5.78 6.19 3.76
C GLU A 29 -7.19 5.67 4.03
N LYS A 30 -8.19 6.43 3.55
CA LYS A 30 -9.59 6.00 3.45
C LYS A 30 -9.63 4.58 2.87
N PRO A 31 -10.54 3.67 3.28
CA PRO A 31 -10.64 2.35 2.66
C PRO A 31 -10.79 2.54 1.16
N GLU A 32 -9.73 2.22 0.45
CA GLU A 32 -9.61 2.48 -0.96
C GLU A 32 -10.54 1.48 -1.64
N LYS A 33 -11.61 1.94 -2.27
CA LYS A 33 -12.57 1.05 -2.93
C LYS A 33 -11.99 0.57 -4.25
N ALA A 34 -12.21 -0.69 -4.58
CA ALA A 34 -11.79 -1.31 -5.83
C ALA A 34 -13.01 -1.64 -6.68
N ARG A 35 -12.87 -1.59 -8.01
CA ARG A 35 -13.91 -2.06 -8.92
C ARG A 35 -13.76 -3.58 -9.10
N ASP A 36 -14.83 -4.31 -8.83
CA ASP A 36 -14.94 -5.72 -9.19
C ASP A 36 -15.01 -5.83 -10.74
N VAL A 37 -14.05 -6.52 -11.34
CA VAL A 37 -13.91 -6.66 -12.80
C VAL A 37 -14.91 -7.66 -13.42
N VAL A 38 -15.62 -8.43 -12.59
CA VAL A 38 -16.64 -9.40 -13.05
C VAL A 38 -18.01 -8.74 -13.10
N CYS A 39 -18.42 -8.05 -12.03
CA CYS A 39 -19.75 -7.44 -11.93
C CYS A 39 -19.77 -5.91 -12.14
N GLY A 40 -18.62 -5.23 -12.04
CA GLY A 40 -18.49 -3.78 -12.23
C GLY A 40 -18.80 -2.92 -10.99
N LEU A 41 -19.12 -3.54 -9.84
CA LEU A 41 -19.44 -2.82 -8.60
C LEU A 41 -18.19 -2.28 -7.91
N MET A 42 -18.34 -1.15 -7.21
CA MET A 42 -17.31 -0.65 -6.31
C MET A 42 -17.43 -1.37 -4.97
N VAL A 43 -16.39 -2.09 -4.59
CA VAL A 43 -16.32 -2.90 -3.37
C VAL A 43 -15.24 -2.38 -2.45
N ASP A 44 -15.43 -2.60 -1.15
CA ASP A 44 -14.36 -2.38 -0.18
C ASP A 44 -13.26 -3.43 -0.41
N LYS A 45 -11.99 -3.03 -0.25
CA LYS A 45 -10.86 -3.94 -0.40
C LYS A 45 -10.85 -4.96 0.74
N ASP A 46 -11.47 -6.10 0.51
CA ASP A 46 -11.44 -7.27 1.39
C ASP A 46 -10.38 -8.28 0.90
N PRO A 47 -9.29 -8.51 1.65
CA PRO A 47 -8.29 -9.53 1.32
C PRO A 47 -8.88 -10.94 1.17
N ALA A 48 -9.96 -11.28 1.88
CA ALA A 48 -10.61 -12.58 1.79
C ALA A 48 -11.33 -12.79 0.46
N LEU A 49 -11.77 -11.70 -0.18
CA LEU A 49 -12.41 -11.69 -1.50
C LEU A 49 -11.48 -11.04 -2.52
N SER A 50 -10.22 -11.47 -2.56
CA SER A 50 -9.21 -10.96 -3.49
C SER A 50 -8.49 -12.05 -4.29
N ALA A 51 -7.94 -11.67 -5.44
CA ALA A 51 -7.13 -12.54 -6.28
C ALA A 51 -6.03 -11.73 -6.98
N THR A 52 -4.81 -12.27 -7.00
CA THR A 52 -3.68 -11.65 -7.70
C THR A 52 -3.55 -12.24 -9.10
N TYR A 53 -3.44 -11.36 -10.11
CA TYR A 53 -3.20 -11.75 -11.50
C TYR A 53 -2.30 -10.71 -12.18
N GLY A 54 -1.25 -11.17 -12.86
CA GLY A 54 -0.35 -10.27 -13.61
C GLY A 54 0.46 -9.29 -12.74
N GLY A 55 0.57 -9.52 -11.43
CA GLY A 55 1.23 -8.62 -10.48
C GLY A 55 0.28 -7.62 -9.79
N GLU A 56 -0.98 -7.60 -10.17
CA GLU A 56 -2.02 -6.75 -9.56
C GLU A 56 -2.99 -7.58 -8.71
N THR A 57 -3.49 -6.98 -7.64
CA THR A 57 -4.52 -7.59 -6.77
C THR A 57 -5.89 -7.01 -7.09
N TYR A 58 -6.82 -7.89 -7.45
CA TYR A 58 -8.22 -7.59 -7.74
C TYR A 58 -9.10 -7.98 -6.55
N TYR A 59 -10.19 -7.25 -6.35
CA TYR A 59 -11.13 -7.43 -5.25
C TYR A 59 -12.54 -7.65 -5.79
N PHE A 60 -13.32 -8.47 -5.09
CA PHE A 60 -14.60 -8.99 -5.58
C PHE A 60 -15.72 -8.77 -4.57
N CYS A 61 -16.95 -8.60 -5.06
CA CYS A 61 -18.12 -8.45 -4.19
C CYS A 61 -18.55 -9.78 -3.55
N SER A 62 -18.12 -10.91 -4.13
CA SER A 62 -18.49 -12.24 -3.68
C SER A 62 -17.41 -13.28 -3.98
N LYS A 63 -17.44 -14.39 -3.24
CA LYS A 63 -16.56 -15.54 -3.50
C LYS A 63 -16.80 -16.13 -4.90
N ALA A 64 -18.04 -16.09 -5.37
CA ALA A 64 -18.40 -16.62 -6.69
C ALA A 64 -17.71 -15.82 -7.82
N ASP A 65 -17.65 -14.49 -7.70
CA ASP A 65 -16.99 -13.66 -8.71
C ASP A 65 -15.46 -13.79 -8.66
N MET A 66 -14.90 -13.88 -7.45
CA MET A 66 -13.48 -14.24 -7.28
C MET A 66 -13.14 -15.59 -7.94
N GLU A 67 -13.99 -16.61 -7.79
CA GLU A 67 -13.77 -17.92 -8.42
C GLU A 67 -13.92 -17.89 -9.94
N LYS A 68 -14.91 -17.16 -10.48
CA LYS A 68 -15.04 -16.94 -11.93
C LYS A 68 -13.79 -16.25 -12.49
N PHE A 69 -13.29 -15.24 -11.78
CA PHE A 69 -12.06 -14.54 -12.14
C PHE A 69 -10.85 -15.48 -12.12
N LYS A 70 -10.68 -16.28 -11.07
CA LYS A 70 -9.56 -17.24 -10.96
C LYS A 70 -9.55 -18.28 -12.07
N LYS A 71 -10.71 -18.66 -12.61
CA LYS A 71 -10.83 -19.61 -13.74
C LYS A 71 -10.39 -18.99 -15.07
N GLU A 72 -10.81 -17.75 -15.34
CA GLU A 72 -10.57 -17.10 -16.64
C GLU A 72 -10.15 -15.62 -16.47
N PRO A 73 -9.01 -15.33 -15.81
CA PRO A 73 -8.66 -13.95 -15.45
C PRO A 73 -8.41 -13.06 -16.68
N GLN A 74 -7.90 -13.64 -17.76
CA GLN A 74 -7.65 -12.99 -19.06
C GLN A 74 -8.93 -12.41 -19.70
N LYS A 75 -10.10 -12.95 -19.36
CA LYS A 75 -11.38 -12.48 -19.87
C LYS A 75 -11.80 -11.15 -19.24
N TYR A 76 -11.40 -10.92 -17.99
CA TYR A 76 -11.79 -9.77 -17.19
C TYR A 76 -10.70 -8.70 -17.14
N VAL A 77 -9.43 -9.10 -17.25
CA VAL A 77 -8.29 -8.19 -17.34
C VAL A 77 -7.72 -8.24 -18.74
N LYS A 78 -8.02 -7.22 -19.53
CA LYS A 78 -7.30 -6.97 -20.79
C LYS A 78 -6.06 -6.16 -20.44
N LYS A 79 -4.88 -6.73 -20.67
CA LYS A 79 -3.63 -5.96 -20.64
C LYS A 79 -3.58 -4.98 -21.81
#